data_AF-A0A395R508-F1
#
_entry.id   AF-A0A395R508-F1
#
_cell.length_a   1.000
_cell.length_b   1.000
_cell.length_c   1.000
_cell.angle_alpha   90.00
_cell.angle_beta   90.00
_cell.angle_gamma   90.00
#
_symmetry.space_group_name_H-M   'P 1'
#
loop_
_entity.id
_entity.type
_entity.pdbx_description
1 polymer ?
#
loop_
_entity_poly.entity_id
_entity_poly.type
_entity_poly.pdbx_seq_one_letter_code
_entity_poly.pdbx_strand_id
1 'polypeptide(L)'
;MGAQQAFGYLLVEFFSSAIVEIKDAYNNGLEGESLYKDVKVRLIRIGRSIGNKWKGVVEGFSAGFISGFISNLITTLVNIFVTTAKRFVRMVREGVFSLLKALKLILLPPADMSFAETMHEAMKLIAAGGIVVAGVALEEVIEKLILGVPFLAPFSPVVTAVIVGSLTALSMSLVAYLIDKMDILGVIKAQETQFVLGSLDKDINEKLKRCERISEEVNDFLSDSSFLLPQSS
;
A
#
# COMPACT_ATOMS: atom_id res chain seq x y z
N MET A 1 -48.18 6.17 -4.81
CA MET A 1 -47.47 7.48 -4.87
C MET A 1 -47.14 8.04 -3.48
N GLY A 2 -48.06 8.05 -2.50
CA GLY A 2 -47.76 8.58 -1.14
C GLY A 2 -46.68 7.84 -0.35
N ALA A 3 -46.62 6.50 -0.41
CA ALA A 3 -45.62 5.70 0.28
C ALA A 3 -44.17 6.01 -0.14
N GLN A 4 -43.94 6.21 -1.45
CA GLN A 4 -42.62 6.49 -2.01
C GLN A 4 -42.16 7.92 -1.69
N GLN A 5 -43.09 8.89 -1.65
CA GLN A 5 -42.81 10.25 -1.18
C GLN A 5 -42.52 10.29 0.33
N ALA A 6 -43.31 9.59 1.14
CA ALA A 6 -43.08 9.45 2.57
C ALA A 6 -41.68 8.88 2.84
N PHE A 7 -41.29 7.83 2.11
CA PHE A 7 -39.93 7.30 2.16
C PHE A 7 -38.86 8.31 1.74
N GLY A 8 -39.09 9.07 0.67
CA GLY A 8 -38.19 10.13 0.24
C GLY A 8 -37.96 11.20 1.30
N TYR A 9 -39.04 11.68 1.94
CA TYR A 9 -38.95 12.65 3.03
C TYR A 9 -38.19 12.10 4.25
N LEU A 10 -38.42 10.84 4.61
CA LEU A 10 -37.71 10.16 5.69
C LEU A 10 -36.20 10.11 5.42
N LEU A 11 -35.80 9.76 4.19
CA LEU A 11 -34.39 9.75 3.79
C LEU A 11 -33.79 11.16 3.84
N VAL A 12 -34.50 12.18 3.33
CA VAL A 12 -34.03 13.57 3.36
C VAL A 12 -33.83 14.05 4.80
N GLU A 13 -34.77 13.76 5.71
CA GLU A 13 -34.64 14.13 7.13
C GLU A 13 -33.45 13.42 7.78
N PHE A 14 -33.23 12.14 7.44
CA PHE A 14 -32.07 11.36 7.89
C PHE A 14 -30.75 11.95 7.43
N PHE A 15 -30.58 12.15 6.13
CA PHE A 15 -29.33 12.68 5.59
C PHE A 15 -29.06 14.11 6.04
N SER A 16 -30.10 14.95 6.13
CA SER A 16 -29.95 16.32 6.64
C SER A 16 -29.48 16.33 8.09
N SER A 17 -30.09 15.51 8.94
CA SER A 17 -29.69 15.39 10.36
C SER A 17 -28.27 14.82 10.48
N ALA A 18 -27.92 13.82 9.68
CA ALA A 18 -26.57 13.23 9.67
C ALA A 18 -25.50 14.24 9.25
N ILE A 19 -25.77 15.07 8.24
CA ILE A 19 -24.84 16.11 7.78
C ILE A 19 -24.64 17.18 8.86
N VAL A 20 -25.72 17.61 9.53
CA VAL A 20 -25.62 18.59 10.63
C VAL A 20 -24.76 18.06 11.75
N GLU A 21 -24.95 16.80 12.15
CA GLU A 21 -24.20 16.18 13.24
C GLU A 21 -22.72 15.92 12.88
N ILE A 22 -22.42 15.59 11.62
CA ILE A 22 -21.04 15.49 11.12
C ILE A 22 -20.37 16.87 11.14
N LYS A 23 -21.10 17.91 10.73
CA LYS A 23 -20.60 19.30 10.74
C LYS A 23 -20.38 19.80 12.17
N ASP A 24 -21.25 19.40 13.09
CA ASP A 24 -21.10 19.65 14.52
C ASP A 24 -19.86 18.95 15.08
N ALA A 25 -19.66 17.66 14.80
CA ALA A 25 -18.47 16.92 15.19
C ALA A 25 -17.16 17.51 14.63
N TYR A 26 -17.20 18.10 13.43
CA TYR A 26 -16.05 18.78 12.84
C TYR A 26 -15.75 20.13 13.53
N ASN A 27 -16.77 20.93 13.83
CA ASN A 27 -16.60 22.28 14.39
C ASN A 27 -16.37 22.27 15.91
N ASN A 28 -17.08 21.42 16.64
CA ASN A 28 -17.09 21.38 18.10
C ASN A 28 -16.23 20.24 18.66
N GLY A 29 -15.61 19.44 17.79
CA GLY A 29 -14.77 18.32 18.18
C GLY A 29 -15.57 17.08 18.58
N LEU A 30 -14.83 16.04 18.95
CA LEU A 30 -15.41 14.72 19.26
C LEU A 30 -15.92 14.68 20.70
N GLU A 31 -17.12 14.11 20.92
CA GLU A 31 -17.67 13.90 22.27
C GLU A 31 -16.96 12.72 23.01
N GLY A 32 -16.16 11.91 22.31
CA GLY A 32 -15.58 10.68 22.87
C GLY A 32 -14.13 10.39 22.49
N GLU A 33 -13.55 9.37 23.15
CA GLU A 33 -12.13 8.97 23.03
C GLU A 33 -11.68 8.54 21.62
N SER A 34 -12.61 8.18 20.74
CA SER A 34 -12.29 7.79 19.36
C SER A 34 -13.35 8.30 18.39
N LEU A 35 -12.89 8.76 17.23
CA LEU A 35 -13.71 9.09 16.05
C LEU A 35 -14.77 8.02 15.77
N TYR A 36 -14.39 6.74 15.91
CA TYR A 36 -15.28 5.62 15.67
C TYR A 36 -16.45 5.55 16.66
N LYS A 37 -16.18 5.60 17.97
CA LYS A 37 -17.23 5.52 19.00
C LYS A 37 -18.16 6.71 18.89
N ASP A 38 -17.60 7.90 18.69
CA ASP A 38 -18.37 9.13 18.66
C ASP A 38 -19.32 9.20 17.46
N VAL A 39 -18.81 8.98 16.24
CA VAL A 39 -19.65 8.99 15.04
C VAL A 39 -20.73 7.90 15.09
N LYS A 40 -20.41 6.72 15.62
CA LYS A 40 -21.40 5.65 15.82
C LYS A 40 -22.53 6.08 16.75
N VAL A 41 -22.21 6.69 17.89
CA VAL A 41 -23.22 7.15 18.87
C VAL A 41 -24.11 8.23 18.26
N ARG A 42 -23.50 9.21 17.59
CA ARG A 42 -24.18 10.32 16.90
C ARG A 42 -25.16 9.83 15.82
N LEU A 43 -24.72 8.94 14.92
CA LEU A 43 -25.60 8.38 13.87
C LEU A 43 -26.72 7.50 14.44
N ILE A 44 -26.47 6.72 15.51
CA ILE A 44 -27.52 5.94 16.19
C ILE A 44 -28.56 6.86 16.85
N ARG A 45 -28.11 7.98 17.45
CA ARG A 45 -28.97 8.98 18.09
C ARG A 45 -29.94 9.60 17.08
N ILE A 46 -29.43 10.01 15.92
CA ILE A 46 -30.22 10.51 14.79
C ILE A 46 -31.23 9.46 14.33
N GLY A 47 -30.76 8.23 14.16
CA GLY A 47 -31.59 7.12 13.74
C GLY A 47 -32.78 6.85 14.67
N ARG A 48 -32.56 6.88 16.00
CA ARG A 48 -33.65 6.77 16.97
C ARG A 48 -34.60 7.97 16.94
N SER A 49 -34.05 9.18 16.84
CA SER A 49 -34.85 10.41 16.79
C SER A 49 -35.83 10.38 15.61
N ILE A 50 -35.34 10.02 14.43
CA ILE A 50 -36.14 9.93 13.21
C ILE A 50 -37.11 8.75 13.26
N GLY A 51 -36.67 7.59 13.74
CA GLY A 51 -37.54 6.44 13.97
C GLY A 51 -38.72 6.76 14.89
N ASN A 52 -38.50 7.57 15.94
CA ASN A 52 -39.56 7.99 16.85
C ASN A 52 -40.52 9.01 16.22
N LYS A 53 -40.01 9.97 15.43
CA LYS A 53 -40.86 10.94 14.70
C LYS A 53 -41.74 10.27 13.65
N TRP A 54 -41.23 9.27 12.96
CA TRP A 54 -41.91 8.62 11.84
C TRP A 54 -42.86 7.48 12.26
N LYS A 55 -42.76 6.99 13.50
CA LYS A 55 -43.70 6.00 14.07
C LYS A 55 -45.17 6.43 14.00
N GLY A 56 -45.46 7.74 14.05
CA GLY A 56 -46.83 8.28 14.00
C GLY A 56 -47.31 8.72 12.63
N VAL A 57 -46.42 8.80 11.62
CA VAL A 57 -46.72 9.42 10.31
C VAL A 57 -47.24 8.41 9.29
N VAL A 58 -47.05 7.11 9.54
CA VAL A 58 -47.31 6.08 8.55
C VAL A 58 -48.32 5.06 9.05
N GLU A 59 -49.59 5.48 9.10
CA GLU A 59 -50.74 4.61 9.41
C GLU A 59 -50.96 3.49 8.38
N GLY A 60 -50.32 3.56 7.19
CA GLY A 60 -50.48 2.61 6.09
C GLY A 60 -49.42 1.50 5.97
N PHE A 61 -48.40 1.49 6.83
CA PHE A 61 -47.38 0.43 6.87
C PHE A 61 -47.41 -0.21 8.26
N SER A 62 -47.19 -1.53 8.34
CA SER A 62 -47.07 -2.16 9.67
C SER A 62 -45.95 -1.47 10.44
N ALA A 63 -46.24 -0.95 11.64
CA ALA A 63 -45.28 -0.19 12.44
C ALA A 63 -43.95 -0.96 12.67
N GLY A 64 -44.01 -2.30 12.67
CA GLY A 64 -42.84 -3.17 12.73
C GLY A 64 -41.96 -3.17 11.47
N PHE A 65 -42.53 -3.04 10.27
CA PHE A 65 -41.77 -2.98 9.02
C PHE A 65 -40.94 -1.70 8.91
N ILE A 66 -41.52 -0.55 9.25
CA ILE A 66 -40.82 0.74 9.22
C ILE A 66 -39.70 0.78 10.26
N SER A 67 -40.00 0.36 11.49
CA SER A 67 -39.00 0.32 12.56
C SER A 67 -37.83 -0.61 12.19
N GLY A 68 -38.11 -1.76 11.58
CA GLY A 68 -37.09 -2.69 11.10
C GLY A 68 -36.25 -2.12 9.95
N PHE A 69 -36.90 -1.52 8.95
CA PHE A 69 -36.24 -0.89 7.82
C PHE A 69 -35.34 0.27 8.24
N ILE A 70 -35.84 1.19 9.08
CA ILE A 70 -35.07 2.33 9.59
C ILE A 70 -33.86 1.82 10.38
N SER A 71 -34.05 0.86 11.28
CA SER A 71 -32.97 0.28 12.08
C SER A 71 -31.88 -0.35 11.20
N ASN A 72 -32.28 -1.11 10.18
CA ASN A 72 -31.34 -1.73 9.25
C ASN A 72 -30.62 -0.66 8.40
N LEU A 73 -31.34 0.33 7.89
CA LEU A 73 -30.76 1.44 7.13
C LEU A 73 -29.71 2.20 7.92
N ILE A 74 -30.01 2.57 9.17
CA ILE A 74 -29.05 3.24 10.08
C ILE A 74 -27.82 2.35 10.28
N THR A 75 -28.04 1.07 10.56
CA THR A 75 -26.95 0.11 10.79
C THR A 75 -26.06 -0.03 9.56
N THR A 76 -26.65 -0.14 8.37
CA THR A 76 -25.92 -0.18 7.09
C THR A 76 -25.13 1.10 6.86
N LEU A 77 -25.73 2.27 7.04
CA LEU A 77 -25.06 3.56 6.82
C LEU A 77 -23.89 3.78 7.80
N VAL A 78 -24.07 3.44 9.08
CA VAL A 78 -23.01 3.47 10.09
C VAL A 78 -21.89 2.51 9.69
N ASN A 79 -22.21 1.28 9.28
CA ASN A 79 -21.21 0.29 8.91
C ASN A 79 -20.41 0.72 7.67
N ILE A 80 -21.06 1.29 6.66
CA ILE A 80 -20.39 1.84 5.46
C ILE A 80 -19.47 2.98 5.90
N PHE A 81 -19.99 3.99 6.59
CA PHE A 81 -19.20 5.14 7.03
C PHE A 81 -17.97 4.71 7.85
N VAL A 82 -18.17 3.82 8.83
CA VAL A 82 -17.10 3.33 9.69
C VAL A 82 -16.06 2.54 8.89
N THR A 83 -16.50 1.66 7.99
CA THR A 83 -15.59 0.83 7.18
C THR A 83 -14.77 1.70 6.25
N THR A 84 -15.41 2.66 5.57
CA THR A 84 -14.74 3.63 4.70
C THR A 84 -13.78 4.52 5.50
N ALA A 85 -14.17 5.02 6.69
CA ALA A 85 -13.31 5.82 7.56
C ALA A 85 -12.09 5.02 8.05
N LYS A 86 -12.27 3.74 8.44
CA LYS A 86 -11.18 2.84 8.81
C LYS A 86 -10.19 2.65 7.66
N ARG A 87 -10.69 2.44 6.44
CA ARG A 87 -9.87 2.35 5.23
C ARG A 87 -9.15 3.66 4.92
N PHE A 88 -9.81 4.80 5.11
CA PHE A 88 -9.18 6.11 4.93
C PHE A 88 -8.02 6.35 5.89
N VAL A 89 -8.22 6.10 7.19
CA VAL A 89 -7.13 6.14 8.19
C VAL A 89 -6.04 5.12 7.83
N ARG A 90 -6.46 3.95 7.32
CA ARG A 90 -5.67 2.94 6.58
C ARG A 90 -4.64 3.59 5.65
N MET A 91 -5.18 4.18 4.60
CA MET A 91 -4.47 4.83 3.50
C MET A 91 -3.56 5.96 3.98
N VAL A 92 -4.05 6.84 4.86
CA VAL A 92 -3.23 7.93 5.41
C VAL A 92 -2.02 7.38 6.15
N ARG A 93 -2.21 6.36 6.99
CA ARG A 93 -1.13 5.71 7.72
C ARG A 93 -0.10 5.11 6.76
N GLU A 94 -0.54 4.31 5.80
CA GLU A 94 0.36 3.63 4.85
C GLU A 94 1.08 4.62 3.93
N GLY A 95 0.39 5.66 3.46
CA GLY A 95 0.96 6.75 2.68
C GLY A 95 2.02 7.53 3.46
N VAL A 96 1.72 7.93 4.70
CA VAL A 96 2.69 8.61 5.57
C VAL A 96 3.90 7.70 5.85
N PHE A 97 3.70 6.41 6.13
CA PHE A 97 4.82 5.49 6.33
C PHE A 97 5.72 5.35 5.11
N SER A 98 5.15 5.27 3.90
CA SER A 98 5.93 5.24 2.66
C SER A 98 6.75 6.53 2.48
N LEU A 99 6.12 7.69 2.68
CA LEU A 99 6.80 8.98 2.60
C LEU A 99 7.91 9.11 3.64
N LEU A 100 7.67 8.69 4.89
CA LEU A 100 8.68 8.69 5.94
C LEU A 100 9.84 7.73 5.64
N LYS A 101 9.59 6.58 5.03
CA LYS A 101 10.65 5.66 4.59
C LYS A 101 11.52 6.29 3.49
N ALA A 102 10.88 6.89 2.48
CA ALA A 102 11.59 7.60 1.42
C ALA A 102 12.41 8.77 1.98
N LEU A 103 11.83 9.57 2.89
CA LEU A 103 12.51 10.67 3.56
C LEU A 103 13.69 10.19 4.40
N LYS A 104 13.52 9.10 5.17
CA LYS A 104 14.62 8.51 5.94
C LYS A 104 15.76 8.06 5.03
N LEU A 105 15.46 7.47 3.88
CA LEU A 105 16.47 7.06 2.92
C LEU A 105 17.24 8.27 2.38
N ILE A 106 16.55 9.37 2.07
CA ILE A 106 17.18 10.61 1.57
C ILE A 106 18.04 11.29 2.64
N LEU A 107 17.57 11.35 3.90
CA LEU A 107 18.27 12.04 5.00
C LEU A 107 19.40 11.20 5.61
N LEU A 108 19.26 9.87 5.59
CA LEU A 108 20.21 8.92 6.15
C LEU A 108 20.52 7.84 5.09
N PRO A 109 21.19 8.22 3.99
CA PRO A 109 21.59 7.27 2.97
C PRO A 109 22.64 6.28 3.54
N PRO A 110 22.63 5.00 3.11
CA PRO A 110 23.72 4.06 3.39
C PRO A 110 25.08 4.61 2.92
N ALA A 111 26.18 4.20 3.58
CA ALA A 111 27.52 4.75 3.36
C ALA A 111 28.07 4.54 1.93
N ASP A 112 27.44 3.65 1.19
CA ASP A 112 27.80 3.09 -0.10
C ASP A 112 26.82 3.50 -1.22
N MET A 113 25.86 4.39 -0.94
CA MET A 113 24.95 4.95 -1.95
C MET A 113 25.29 6.39 -2.33
N SER A 114 25.35 6.63 -3.63
CA SER A 114 25.35 7.98 -4.20
C SER A 114 24.00 8.68 -4.02
N PHE A 115 23.99 10.01 -4.17
CA PHE A 115 22.75 10.80 -4.11
C PHE A 115 21.73 10.36 -5.19
N ALA A 116 22.21 10.03 -6.39
CA ALA A 116 21.35 9.56 -7.48
C ALA A 116 20.71 8.21 -7.16
N GLU A 117 21.48 7.25 -6.62
CA GLU A 117 20.98 5.94 -6.16
C GLU A 117 19.95 6.09 -5.05
N THR A 118 20.25 6.96 -4.07
CA THR A 118 19.36 7.26 -2.96
C THR A 118 18.01 7.80 -3.46
N MET A 119 18.04 8.72 -4.41
CA MET A 119 16.83 9.31 -4.97
C MET A 119 16.04 8.31 -5.84
N HIS A 120 16.74 7.44 -6.57
CA HIS A 120 16.12 6.38 -7.38
C HIS A 120 15.35 5.39 -6.49
N GLU A 121 15.98 4.94 -5.41
CA GLU A 121 15.35 4.06 -4.42
C GLU A 121 14.23 4.76 -3.64
N ALA A 122 14.39 6.05 -3.30
CA ALA A 122 13.34 6.84 -2.67
C ALA A 122 12.09 6.97 -3.57
N MET A 123 12.29 7.12 -4.88
CA MET A 123 11.19 7.17 -5.85
C MET A 123 10.41 5.85 -5.90
N LYS A 124 11.11 4.70 -5.85
CA LYS A 124 10.46 3.38 -5.74
C LYS A 124 9.65 3.26 -4.45
N LEU A 125 10.16 3.76 -3.32
CA LEU A 125 9.45 3.72 -2.04
C LEU A 125 8.15 4.55 -2.07
N ILE A 126 8.18 5.72 -2.71
CA ILE A 126 6.99 6.57 -2.89
C ILE A 126 5.98 5.89 -3.82
N ALA A 127 6.45 5.33 -4.94
CA ALA A 127 5.61 4.61 -5.88
C ALA A 127 4.94 3.38 -5.22
N ALA A 128 5.70 2.62 -4.43
CA ALA A 128 5.17 1.51 -3.65
C ALA A 128 4.09 1.95 -2.65
N GLY A 129 4.27 3.11 -2.02
CA GLY A 129 3.24 3.72 -1.16
C GLY A 129 1.95 4.04 -1.91
N GLY A 130 2.07 4.64 -3.09
CA GLY A 130 0.92 4.93 -3.95
C GLY A 130 0.13 3.67 -4.33
N ILE A 131 0.84 2.58 -4.66
CA ILE A 131 0.24 1.30 -5.03
C ILE A 131 -0.50 0.67 -3.84
N VAL A 132 0.08 0.73 -2.64
CA VAL A 132 -0.56 0.24 -1.41
C VAL A 132 -1.85 1.02 -1.12
N VAL A 133 -1.81 2.36 -1.22
CA VAL A 133 -2.99 3.22 -1.05
C VAL A 133 -4.07 2.90 -2.09
N ALA A 134 -3.70 2.71 -3.36
CA ALA A 134 -4.62 2.29 -4.40
C ALA A 134 -5.22 0.91 -4.12
N GLY A 135 -4.44 -0.04 -3.61
CA GLY A 135 -4.91 -1.36 -3.18
C GLY A 135 -5.97 -1.27 -2.10
N VAL A 136 -5.74 -0.45 -1.05
CA VAL A 136 -6.72 -0.24 0.02
C VAL A 136 -8.02 0.39 -0.50
N ALA A 137 -7.92 1.30 -1.47
CA ALA A 137 -9.10 1.89 -2.10
C ALA A 137 -9.94 0.85 -2.88
N LEU A 138 -9.30 -0.15 -3.48
CA LEU A 138 -9.96 -1.23 -4.23
C LEU A 138 -10.63 -2.28 -3.32
N GLU A 139 -10.24 -2.39 -2.04
CA GLU A 139 -10.79 -3.38 -1.11
C GLU A 139 -12.32 -3.31 -1.05
N GLU A 140 -12.92 -2.11 -1.02
CA GLU A 140 -14.37 -1.97 -0.91
C GLU A 140 -15.11 -2.50 -2.15
N VAL A 141 -14.54 -2.28 -3.33
CA VAL A 141 -15.14 -2.73 -4.59
C VAL A 141 -15.07 -4.26 -4.67
N ILE A 142 -13.92 -4.84 -4.34
CA ILE A 142 -13.72 -6.29 -4.38
C ILE A 142 -14.58 -7.00 -3.33
N GLU A 143 -14.67 -6.45 -2.11
CA GLU A 143 -15.52 -7.00 -1.05
C GLU A 143 -16.99 -7.04 -1.48
N LYS A 144 -17.49 -5.97 -2.11
CA LYS A 144 -18.87 -5.92 -2.65
C LYS A 144 -19.08 -6.92 -3.80
N LEU A 145 -18.08 -7.12 -4.66
CA LEU A 145 -18.14 -8.12 -5.72
C LEU A 145 -18.22 -9.55 -5.15
N ILE A 146 -17.44 -9.86 -4.11
CA ILE A 146 -17.44 -11.18 -3.48
C ILE A 146 -18.74 -11.44 -2.71
N LEU A 147 -19.31 -10.42 -2.06
CA LEU A 147 -20.62 -10.51 -1.42
C LEU A 147 -21.76 -10.81 -2.41
N GLY A 148 -21.56 -10.55 -3.71
CA GLY A 148 -22.47 -10.96 -4.78
C GLY A 148 -22.50 -12.47 -5.04
N VAL A 149 -21.54 -13.23 -4.49
CA VAL A 149 -21.47 -14.69 -4.60
C VAL A 149 -21.81 -15.33 -3.25
N PRO A 150 -23.02 -15.92 -3.08
CA PRO A 150 -23.52 -16.38 -1.78
C PRO A 150 -22.60 -17.38 -1.05
N PHE A 151 -21.90 -18.23 -1.80
CA PHE A 151 -20.98 -19.22 -1.25
C PHE A 151 -19.67 -18.60 -0.70
N LEU A 152 -19.23 -17.47 -1.27
CA LEU A 152 -18.00 -16.79 -0.86
C LEU A 152 -18.23 -15.69 0.20
N ALA A 153 -19.49 -15.30 0.44
CA ALA A 153 -19.86 -14.29 1.42
C ALA A 153 -19.23 -14.46 2.82
N PRO A 154 -19.22 -15.66 3.46
CA PRO A 154 -18.60 -15.81 4.79
C PRO A 154 -17.07 -15.68 4.76
N PHE A 155 -16.44 -15.89 3.60
CA PHE A 155 -15.00 -15.78 3.40
C PHE A 155 -14.60 -14.43 2.78
N SER A 156 -15.55 -13.52 2.55
CA SER A 156 -15.35 -12.26 1.84
C SER A 156 -14.14 -11.46 2.35
N PRO A 157 -13.91 -11.29 3.67
CA PRO A 157 -12.74 -10.55 4.16
C PRO A 157 -11.40 -11.20 3.78
N VAL A 158 -11.32 -12.52 3.86
CA VAL A 158 -10.08 -13.27 3.55
C VAL A 158 -9.82 -13.26 2.05
N VAL A 159 -10.85 -13.54 1.25
CA VAL A 159 -10.74 -13.55 -0.22
C VAL A 159 -10.41 -12.15 -0.75
N THR A 160 -11.02 -11.10 -0.21
CA THR A 160 -10.69 -9.71 -0.55
C THR A 160 -9.23 -9.40 -0.25
N ALA A 161 -8.75 -9.77 0.94
CA ALA A 161 -7.36 -9.52 1.33
C ALA A 161 -6.37 -10.26 0.41
N VAL A 162 -6.67 -11.50 0.02
CA VAL A 162 -5.83 -12.28 -0.90
C VAL A 162 -5.80 -11.65 -2.29
N ILE A 163 -6.95 -11.28 -2.86
CA ILE A 163 -7.03 -10.68 -4.19
C ILE A 163 -6.33 -9.32 -4.21
N VAL A 164 -6.66 -8.44 -3.27
CA VAL A 164 -6.07 -7.10 -3.18
C VAL A 164 -4.57 -7.20 -2.91
N GLY A 165 -4.14 -8.05 -1.99
CA GLY A 165 -2.73 -8.26 -1.68
C GLY A 165 -1.94 -8.76 -2.90
N SER A 166 -2.48 -9.72 -3.64
CA SER A 166 -1.85 -10.25 -4.85
C SER A 166 -1.76 -9.20 -5.95
N LEU A 167 -2.85 -8.46 -6.19
CA LEU A 167 -2.87 -7.38 -7.20
C LEU A 167 -1.89 -6.25 -6.84
N THR A 168 -1.81 -5.89 -5.56
CA THR A 168 -0.89 -4.87 -5.05
C THR A 168 0.56 -5.31 -5.24
N ALA A 169 0.88 -6.58 -4.96
CA ALA A 169 2.23 -7.12 -5.14
C ALA A 169 2.65 -7.17 -6.62
N LEU A 170 1.75 -7.61 -7.51
CA LEU A 170 1.99 -7.61 -8.96
C LEU A 170 2.21 -6.20 -9.49
N SER A 171 1.35 -5.25 -9.07
CA SER A 171 1.46 -3.84 -9.46
C SER A 171 2.76 -3.23 -8.96
N MET A 172 3.16 -3.53 -7.72
CA MET A 172 4.42 -3.06 -7.14
C MET A 172 5.63 -3.56 -7.91
N SER A 173 5.67 -4.85 -8.25
CA SER A 173 6.73 -5.44 -9.05
C SER A 173 6.82 -4.80 -10.44
N LEU A 174 5.67 -4.62 -11.11
CA LEU A 174 5.61 -3.99 -12.43
C LEU A 174 6.10 -2.53 -12.40
N VAL A 175 5.65 -1.74 -11.43
CA VAL A 175 6.03 -0.33 -11.34
C VAL A 175 7.50 -0.17 -10.97
N ALA A 176 8.02 -1.01 -10.07
CA ALA A 176 9.45 -1.04 -9.76
C ALA A 176 10.28 -1.34 -11.02
N TYR A 177 9.89 -2.37 -11.79
CA TYR A 177 10.52 -2.70 -13.07
C TYR A 177 10.48 -1.54 -14.07
N LEU A 178 9.34 -0.84 -14.19
CA LEU A 178 9.23 0.31 -15.08
C LEU A 178 10.12 1.47 -14.65
N ILE A 179 10.21 1.74 -13.34
CA ILE A 179 11.10 2.76 -12.78
C ILE A 179 12.55 2.41 -13.08
N ASP A 180 12.95 1.16 -12.88
CA ASP A 180 14.30 0.68 -13.18
C ASP A 180 14.62 0.76 -14.67
N LYS A 181 13.68 0.38 -15.53
CA LYS A 181 13.87 0.44 -16.99
C LYS A 181 13.92 1.87 -17.52
N MET A 182 13.13 2.78 -16.95
CA MET A 182 13.18 4.19 -17.33
C MET A 182 14.49 4.85 -16.93
N ASP A 183 15.12 4.37 -15.85
CA ASP A 183 16.41 4.83 -15.33
C ASP A 183 16.54 6.36 -15.38
N ILE A 184 15.53 7.06 -14.82
CA ILE A 184 15.37 8.52 -14.94
C ILE A 184 16.63 9.27 -14.44
N LEU A 185 17.33 8.67 -13.48
CA LEU A 185 18.52 9.22 -12.84
C LEU A 185 19.84 8.63 -13.37
N GLY A 186 19.79 7.71 -14.34
CA GLY A 186 20.98 7.08 -14.94
C GLY A 186 21.75 6.14 -14.00
N VAL A 187 21.13 5.76 -12.89
CA VAL A 187 21.73 4.97 -11.80
C VAL A 187 21.99 3.55 -12.25
N ILE A 188 21.03 2.91 -12.92
CA ILE A 188 21.15 1.51 -13.33
C ILE A 188 22.30 1.36 -14.32
N LYS A 189 22.40 2.27 -15.29
CA LYS A 189 23.52 2.28 -16.25
C LYS A 189 24.88 2.53 -15.59
N ALA A 190 24.93 3.42 -14.60
CA ALA A 190 26.16 3.70 -13.86
C ALA A 190 26.63 2.47 -13.07
N GLN A 191 25.70 1.78 -12.40
CA GLN A 191 25.98 0.52 -11.70
C GLN A 191 26.42 -0.60 -12.66
N GLU A 192 25.72 -0.78 -13.77
CA GLU A 192 26.07 -1.79 -14.79
C GLU A 192 27.48 -1.56 -15.32
N THR A 193 27.83 -0.30 -15.60
CA THR A 193 29.18 0.07 -16.07
C THR A 193 30.24 -0.23 -15.02
N GLN A 194 30.01 0.14 -13.75
CA GLN A 194 30.96 -0.18 -12.67
C GLN A 194 31.12 -1.68 -12.46
N PHE A 195 30.03 -2.45 -12.57
CA PHE A 195 30.07 -3.91 -12.43
C PHE A 195 30.88 -4.57 -13.55
N VAL A 196 30.70 -4.12 -14.80
CA VAL A 196 31.47 -4.62 -15.95
C VAL A 196 32.95 -4.27 -15.79
N LEU A 197 33.29 -3.04 -15.41
CA LEU A 197 34.67 -2.62 -15.16
C LEU A 197 35.31 -3.43 -14.02
N GLY A 198 34.60 -3.63 -12.90
CA GLY A 198 35.10 -4.42 -11.78
C GLY A 198 35.30 -5.90 -12.14
N SER A 199 34.41 -6.47 -12.96
CA SER A 199 34.57 -7.84 -13.47
C SER A 199 35.78 -7.95 -14.40
N LEU A 200 36.00 -6.94 -15.26
CA LEU A 200 37.14 -6.91 -16.17
C LEU A 200 38.47 -6.74 -15.44
N ASP A 201 38.53 -5.86 -14.43
CA ASP A 201 39.71 -5.68 -13.58
C ASP A 201 40.07 -6.96 -12.81
N LYS A 202 39.05 -7.69 -12.34
CA LYS A 202 39.26 -8.99 -11.69
C LYS A 202 39.87 -10.00 -12.66
N ASP A 203 39.34 -10.11 -13.88
CA ASP A 203 39.87 -11.00 -14.91
C ASP A 203 41.30 -10.63 -15.33
N ILE A 204 41.60 -9.32 -15.46
CA ILE A 204 42.96 -8.83 -15.77
C ILE A 204 43.93 -9.22 -14.64
N ASN A 205 43.57 -8.98 -13.38
CA ASN A 205 44.41 -9.32 -12.24
C ASN A 205 44.65 -10.83 -12.11
N GLU A 206 43.65 -11.66 -12.37
CA GLU A 206 43.83 -13.12 -12.38
C GLU A 206 44.79 -13.56 -13.48
N LYS A 207 44.70 -12.96 -14.68
CA LYS A 207 45.64 -13.25 -15.77
C LYS A 207 47.05 -12.76 -15.47
N LEU A 208 47.22 -11.59 -14.88
CA LEU A 208 48.53 -11.07 -14.47
C LEU A 208 49.19 -12.00 -13.44
N LYS A 209 48.47 -12.40 -12.39
CA LYS A 209 48.97 -13.39 -11.41
C LYS A 209 49.36 -14.71 -12.03
N ARG A 210 48.63 -15.15 -13.07
CA ARG A 210 48.97 -16.37 -13.82
C ARG A 210 50.25 -16.19 -14.63
N CYS A 211 50.45 -15.05 -15.28
CA CYS A 211 51.69 -14.74 -15.99
C CYS A 211 52.89 -14.68 -15.04
N GLU A 212 52.72 -14.08 -13.86
CA GLU A 212 53.75 -13.98 -12.83
C GLU A 212 54.18 -15.37 -12.35
N ARG A 213 53.20 -16.25 -12.05
CA ARG A 213 53.47 -17.66 -11.69
C ARG A 213 54.19 -18.42 -12.79
N ILE A 214 53.78 -18.27 -14.06
CA ILE A 214 54.47 -18.92 -15.19
C ILE A 214 55.90 -18.39 -15.31
N SER A 215 56.13 -17.10 -15.09
CA SER A 215 57.47 -16.52 -15.12
C SER A 215 58.36 -17.07 -14.01
N GLU A 216 57.82 -17.25 -12.81
CA GLU A 216 58.52 -17.91 -11.69
C GLU A 216 58.84 -19.36 -12.03
N GLU A 217 57.87 -20.14 -12.52
CA GLU A 217 58.08 -21.54 -12.93
C GLU A 217 59.17 -21.66 -14.01
N VAL A 218 59.14 -20.80 -15.04
CA VAL A 218 60.16 -20.80 -16.10
C VAL A 218 61.54 -20.44 -15.55
N ASN A 219 61.63 -19.45 -14.64
CA ASN A 219 62.89 -19.08 -14.02
C ASN A 219 63.45 -20.20 -13.15
N ASP A 220 62.60 -20.90 -12.40
CA ASP A 220 62.97 -22.07 -11.62
C ASP A 220 63.50 -23.20 -12.53
N PHE A 221 62.79 -23.53 -13.62
CA PHE A 221 63.26 -24.51 -14.62
C PHE A 221 64.61 -24.14 -15.24
N LEU A 222 64.83 -22.86 -15.57
CA LEU A 222 66.10 -22.38 -16.12
C LEU A 222 67.23 -22.44 -15.08
N SER A 223 66.94 -22.15 -13.81
CA SER A 223 67.91 -22.27 -12.73
C SER A 223 68.32 -23.74 -12.47
N ASP A 224 67.37 -24.67 -12.48
CA ASP A 224 67.62 -26.12 -12.31
C ASP A 224 68.41 -26.70 -13.51
N SER A 225 68.11 -26.27 -14.73
CA SER A 225 68.84 -26.72 -15.93
C SER A 225 70.27 -26.16 -16.01
N SER A 226 70.53 -24.97 -15.45
CA SER A 226 71.89 -24.42 -15.33
C SER A 226 72.80 -25.21 -14.37
N PHE A 227 72.21 -25.94 -13.42
CA PHE A 227 72.92 -26.86 -12.52
C PHE A 227 73.29 -28.20 -13.21
N LEU A 228 72.65 -28.53 -14.34
CA LEU A 228 72.84 -29.79 -15.07
C LEU A 228 73.76 -29.69 -16.30
N LEU A 229 74.30 -28.51 -16.63
CA LEU A 229 75.33 -28.41 -17.66
C LEU A 229 76.68 -28.87 -17.09
N PRO A 230 77.32 -29.92 -17.66
CA PRO A 230 78.64 -30.32 -17.23
C PRO A 230 79.62 -29.17 -17.53
N GLN A 231 80.41 -28.81 -16.52
CA GLN A 231 81.60 -27.98 -16.69
C GLN A 231 82.55 -28.71 -17.66
N SER A 232 82.39 -28.48 -18.96
CA SER A 232 83.34 -28.97 -19.96
C SER A 232 84.59 -28.09 -19.90
N SER A 233 85.69 -28.74 -19.51
CA SER A 233 87.06 -28.24 -19.45
C SER A 233 87.56 -27.70 -20.79
#